data_AF-A0A7G4RBC0-F1
#
_entry.id   AF-A0A7G4RBC0-F1
#
_cell.length_a   1.000
_cell.length_b   1.000
_cell.length_c   1.000
_cell.angle_alpha   90.00
_cell.angle_beta   90.00
_cell.angle_gamma   90.00
#
_symmetry.space_group_name_H-M   'P 1'
#
loop_
_entity.id
_entity.type
_entity.pdbx_description
1 polymer ?
#
loop_
_entity_poly.entity_id
_entity_poly.type
_entity_poly.pdbx_seq_one_letter_code
_entity_poly.pdbx_strand_id
1 'polypeptide(L)'
;SNGQGEGNEHGGRRNGRGGDNFLATTPETSDHSDKSAHSTVTGSGPVGSGRTINVNSPIVVHKGEVFDGHNNLYVGGSGIGDGSQSEHQQPMFVVEQGGTLQNVRMSGGGDGIHLLGDATLKNVHNLNVSEDAMTIDGPGNRKHDSRIAGTPASGLPARPKIEILDSSFANAS
;
A
#
# COMPACT_ATOMS: atom_id res chain seq x y z
N SER A 1 -8.22 -77.09 6.40
CA SER A 1 -7.92 -77.39 7.81
C SER A 1 -6.45 -77.70 7.98
N ASN A 2 -5.90 -77.25 9.11
CA ASN A 2 -4.57 -77.52 9.72
C ASN A 2 -3.34 -76.71 9.31
N GLY A 3 -2.67 -76.20 10.36
CA GLY A 3 -1.28 -75.77 10.43
C GLY A 3 -1.10 -74.37 11.06
N GLN A 4 -1.51 -74.14 12.31
CA GLN A 4 -0.66 -74.09 13.53
C GLN A 4 0.52 -73.10 13.49
N GLY A 5 0.62 -72.25 14.53
CA GLY A 5 1.82 -71.48 14.87
C GLY A 5 1.56 -70.32 15.82
N GLU A 6 1.37 -70.61 17.10
CA GLU A 6 1.27 -69.64 18.21
C GLU A 6 2.63 -68.99 18.54
N GLY A 7 2.63 -67.83 19.21
CA GLY A 7 3.59 -67.59 20.30
C GLY A 7 4.48 -66.34 20.23
N ASN A 8 4.03 -65.32 20.97
CA ASN A 8 4.71 -64.65 22.09
C ASN A 8 5.89 -63.67 21.87
N GLU A 9 5.65 -62.48 22.42
CA GLU A 9 6.60 -61.44 22.81
C GLU A 9 7.60 -61.95 23.86
N HIS A 10 8.89 -61.63 23.69
CA HIS A 10 9.77 -60.98 24.68
C HIS A 10 11.25 -61.11 24.26
N GLY A 11 12.04 -60.06 24.52
CA GLY A 11 13.50 -60.11 24.56
C GLY A 11 14.11 -58.88 23.87
N GLY A 12 15.04 -58.14 24.46
CA GLY A 12 15.89 -58.41 25.62
C GLY A 12 17.14 -57.54 25.45
N ARG A 13 17.51 -56.82 26.50
CA ARG A 13 18.79 -56.10 26.60
C ARG A 13 19.95 -57.11 26.63
N ARG A 14 21.07 -56.83 25.93
CA ARG A 14 22.43 -56.59 26.53
C ARG A 14 23.60 -56.77 25.54
N ASN A 15 24.48 -55.76 25.58
CA ASN A 15 25.95 -55.74 25.68
C ASN A 15 26.86 -56.31 24.56
N GLY A 16 27.74 -55.44 24.04
CA GLY A 16 29.11 -55.85 23.69
C GLY A 16 29.92 -55.01 22.68
N ARG A 17 30.71 -54.05 23.21
CA ARG A 17 32.10 -53.66 22.81
C ARG A 17 32.42 -53.11 21.40
N GLY A 18 33.05 -51.92 21.42
CA GLY A 18 34.31 -51.66 20.69
C GLY A 18 34.52 -50.20 20.25
N GLY A 19 35.55 -49.52 20.76
CA GLY A 19 36.26 -48.48 20.00
C GLY A 19 36.14 -47.00 20.44
N ASP A 20 36.85 -46.62 21.50
CA ASP A 20 37.83 -45.51 21.61
C ASP A 20 37.46 -44.05 21.27
N ASN A 21 37.71 -43.18 22.26
CA ASN A 21 37.72 -41.70 22.31
C ASN A 21 38.05 -40.93 21.01
N PHE A 22 37.35 -39.82 20.74
CA PHE A 22 37.89 -38.44 20.80
C PHE A 22 36.79 -37.37 20.56
N LEU A 23 36.62 -36.48 21.56
CA LEU A 23 36.10 -35.09 21.57
C LEU A 23 34.76 -34.69 20.87
N ALA A 24 33.78 -34.36 21.73
CA ALA A 24 32.78 -33.25 21.72
C ALA A 24 32.52 -32.49 20.40
N THR A 25 31.29 -32.23 19.92
CA THR A 25 30.10 -31.62 20.58
C THR A 25 28.82 -31.89 19.75
N THR A 26 27.68 -32.07 20.41
CA THR A 26 26.30 -32.03 19.85
C THR A 26 25.85 -30.56 19.59
N PRO A 27 24.69 -30.26 18.94
CA PRO A 27 23.54 -31.12 18.62
C PRO A 27 22.91 -31.01 17.20
N GLU A 28 22.07 -32.01 16.89
CA GLU A 28 20.96 -31.94 15.91
C GLU A 28 19.99 -30.79 16.28
N THR A 29 19.27 -30.12 15.37
CA THR A 29 18.25 -30.63 14.44
C THR A 29 17.92 -29.57 13.38
N SER A 30 17.53 -30.05 12.19
CA SER A 30 16.92 -29.36 11.04
C SER A 30 15.70 -28.49 11.44
N ASP A 31 15.20 -27.50 10.70
CA ASP A 31 14.90 -27.46 9.27
C ASP A 31 14.44 -26.03 8.85
N HIS A 32 14.40 -25.79 7.54
CA HIS A 32 13.73 -24.75 6.77
C HIS A 32 14.44 -23.41 6.46
N SER A 33 15.30 -23.52 5.46
CA SER A 33 15.55 -22.53 4.42
C SER A 33 14.26 -22.05 3.75
N ASP A 34 13.99 -20.73 3.80
CA ASP A 34 13.61 -19.91 2.64
C ASP A 34 13.44 -18.45 3.10
N LYS A 35 14.55 -17.71 3.14
CA LYS A 35 14.52 -16.25 3.25
C LYS A 35 14.35 -15.70 1.83
N SER A 36 13.10 -15.54 1.41
CA SER A 36 12.75 -14.73 0.23
C SER A 36 13.23 -13.30 0.47
N ALA A 37 14.31 -12.93 -0.21
CA ALA A 37 14.86 -11.59 -0.21
C ALA A 37 13.93 -10.67 -1.02
N HIS A 38 13.01 -9.98 -0.34
CA HIS A 38 12.35 -8.82 -0.92
C HIS A 38 13.30 -7.63 -0.82
N SER A 39 14.02 -7.36 -1.90
CA SER A 39 14.87 -6.18 -2.07
C SER A 39 13.99 -4.93 -2.04
N THR A 40 13.81 -4.34 -0.85
CA THR A 40 13.27 -3.00 -0.69
C THR A 40 14.37 -2.01 -1.02
N VAL A 41 14.38 -1.54 -2.26
CA VAL A 41 15.16 -0.35 -2.64
C VAL A 41 14.59 0.82 -1.84
N THR A 42 15.32 1.20 -0.80
CA THR A 42 15.07 2.40 -0.01
C THR A 42 15.59 3.61 -0.78
N GLY A 43 14.70 4.27 -1.52
CA GLY A 43 14.95 5.59 -2.08
C GLY A 43 15.08 6.62 -0.94
N SER A 44 16.30 6.81 -0.43
CA SER A 44 16.62 7.88 0.52
C SER A 44 16.87 9.19 -0.22
N GLY A 45 15.81 9.91 -0.56
CA GLY A 45 15.86 11.37 -0.65
C GLY A 45 15.77 11.96 0.77
N PRO A 46 16.25 13.18 1.03
CA PRO A 46 16.07 13.82 2.33
C PRO A 46 14.58 14.16 2.50
N VAL A 47 13.82 13.24 3.10
CA VAL A 47 12.44 13.46 3.49
C VAL A 47 12.50 14.40 4.69
N GLY A 48 12.46 15.70 4.45
CA GLY A 48 12.22 16.66 5.52
C GLY A 48 11.01 16.18 6.31
N SER A 49 11.08 16.23 7.64
CA SER A 49 9.97 15.85 8.53
C SER A 49 8.83 16.84 8.35
N GLY A 50 8.05 16.67 7.28
CA GLY A 50 6.93 17.53 6.94
C GLY A 50 5.89 17.50 8.06
N ARG A 51 5.16 18.60 8.19
CA ARG A 51 4.12 18.81 9.20
C ARG A 51 2.88 17.97 8.88
N THR A 52 2.04 17.77 9.88
CA THR A 52 0.69 17.23 9.69
C THR A 52 -0.29 18.35 9.36
N ILE A 53 -1.09 18.15 8.33
CA ILE A 53 -2.13 19.07 7.84
C ILE A 53 -3.46 18.30 7.85
N ASN A 54 -4.44 18.81 8.58
CA ASN A 54 -5.78 18.25 8.57
C ASN A 54 -6.57 18.83 7.40
N VAL A 55 -7.11 17.96 6.55
CA VAL A 55 -7.87 18.34 5.36
C VAL A 55 -9.35 18.12 5.65
N ASN A 56 -10.13 19.19 5.67
CA ASN A 56 -11.58 19.13 5.91
C ASN A 56 -12.40 19.47 4.65
N SER A 57 -11.74 19.71 3.53
CA SER A 57 -12.36 19.99 2.23
C SER A 57 -11.34 19.64 1.13
N PRO A 58 -11.77 19.19 -0.05
CA PRO A 58 -10.87 18.84 -1.14
C PRO A 58 -9.87 19.96 -1.45
N ILE A 59 -8.61 19.59 -1.66
CA ILE A 59 -7.57 20.49 -2.16
C ILE A 59 -7.54 20.38 -3.68
N VAL A 60 -7.75 21.50 -4.37
CA VAL A 60 -7.76 21.53 -5.83
C VAL A 60 -6.38 21.92 -6.35
N VAL A 61 -5.83 21.10 -7.24
CA VAL A 61 -4.64 21.44 -8.05
C VAL A 61 -5.17 21.87 -9.41
N HIS A 62 -5.13 23.17 -9.70
CA HIS A 62 -5.78 23.66 -10.90
C HIS A 62 -5.05 23.26 -12.18
N LYS A 63 -5.73 23.46 -13.31
CA LYS A 63 -5.26 23.08 -14.64
C LYS A 63 -3.82 23.54 -14.91
N GLY A 64 -2.91 22.57 -15.09
CA GLY A 64 -1.50 22.81 -15.38
C GLY A 64 -0.65 23.28 -14.19
N GLU A 65 -1.22 23.40 -13.00
CA GLU A 65 -0.51 23.81 -11.80
C GLU A 65 0.29 22.66 -11.16
N VAL A 66 1.29 23.04 -10.37
CA VAL A 66 2.04 22.11 -9.52
C VAL A 66 1.71 22.42 -8.07
N PHE A 67 1.16 21.44 -7.37
CA PHE A 67 1.07 21.44 -5.92
C PHE A 67 2.27 20.69 -5.32
N ASP A 68 3.13 21.41 -4.61
CA ASP A 68 4.22 20.82 -3.84
C ASP A 68 3.84 20.72 -2.36
N GLY A 69 3.64 19.50 -1.89
CA GLY A 69 3.29 19.21 -0.51
C GLY A 69 4.47 19.33 0.47
N HIS A 70 5.70 19.54 -0.01
CA HIS A 70 6.91 19.64 0.81
C HIS A 70 7.11 18.48 1.80
N ASN A 71 6.71 17.27 1.40
CA ASN A 71 6.66 16.05 2.22
C ASN A 71 5.78 16.17 3.48
N ASN A 72 4.84 17.11 3.54
CA ASN A 72 3.84 17.17 4.60
C ASN A 72 2.90 15.96 4.56
N LEU A 73 2.38 15.59 5.73
CA LEU A 73 1.35 14.57 5.90
C LEU A 73 -0.03 15.21 5.89
N TYR A 74 -0.85 14.87 4.91
CA TYR A 74 -2.24 15.30 4.79
C TYR A 74 -3.17 14.22 5.35
N VAL A 75 -3.94 14.56 6.36
CA VAL A 75 -4.85 13.63 7.04
C VAL A 75 -6.29 14.06 6.79
N GLY A 76 -7.10 13.15 6.25
CA GLY A 76 -8.52 13.40 6.04
C GLY A 76 -9.24 13.64 7.36
N GLY A 77 -10.00 14.72 7.43
CA GLY A 77 -10.91 15.06 8.53
C GLY A 77 -12.37 14.83 8.14
N SER A 78 -13.28 15.26 9.01
CA SER A 78 -14.72 14.93 8.89
C SER A 78 -15.40 15.44 7.62
N GLY A 79 -14.87 16.50 7.00
CA GLY A 79 -15.39 17.01 5.73
C GLY A 79 -14.86 16.29 4.49
N ILE A 80 -13.92 15.36 4.67
CA ILE A 80 -13.43 14.45 3.62
C ILE A 80 -14.15 13.11 3.69
N GLY A 81 -14.30 12.54 4.89
CA GLY A 81 -14.94 11.26 5.09
C GLY A 81 -14.52 10.66 6.43
N ASP A 82 -15.13 9.53 6.79
CA ASP A 82 -14.75 8.79 7.98
C ASP A 82 -13.74 7.66 7.68
N GLY A 83 -13.35 7.49 6.41
CA GLY A 83 -12.43 6.46 5.94
C GLY A 83 -13.08 5.08 5.78
N SER A 84 -14.41 4.99 5.83
CA SER A 84 -15.17 3.76 5.59
C SER A 84 -15.27 3.44 4.08
N GLN A 85 -16.11 2.47 3.70
CA GLN A 85 -16.40 2.10 2.30
C GLN A 85 -17.71 2.74 1.80
N SER A 86 -18.13 3.87 2.37
CA SER A 86 -19.37 4.55 1.97
C SER A 86 -19.14 5.37 0.70
N GLU A 87 -19.99 5.18 -0.32
CA GLU A 87 -19.90 5.78 -1.67
C GLU A 87 -20.06 7.33 -1.77
N HIS A 88 -19.92 8.07 -0.66
CA HIS A 88 -20.18 9.52 -0.60
C HIS A 88 -19.02 10.32 0.01
N GLN A 89 -17.87 9.68 0.19
CA GLN A 89 -16.69 10.38 0.67
C GLN A 89 -16.19 11.34 -0.39
N GLN A 90 -15.55 12.40 0.08
CA GLN A 90 -14.95 13.40 -0.79
C GLN A 90 -13.50 12.99 -1.07
N PRO A 91 -12.97 13.34 -2.26
CA PRO A 91 -11.55 13.24 -2.51
C PRO A 91 -10.79 14.18 -1.58
N MET A 92 -9.60 13.76 -1.16
CA MET A 92 -8.70 14.66 -0.46
C MET A 92 -8.03 15.65 -1.43
N PHE A 93 -7.74 15.21 -2.65
CA PHE A 93 -7.21 16.05 -3.72
C PHE A 93 -8.03 15.89 -5.00
N VAL A 94 -8.29 16.99 -5.69
CA VAL A 94 -8.79 17.00 -7.07
C VAL A 94 -7.72 17.61 -7.95
N VAL A 95 -7.18 16.84 -8.89
CA VAL A 95 -6.14 17.28 -9.82
C VAL A 95 -6.76 17.48 -11.19
N GLU A 96 -6.76 18.72 -11.65
CA GLU A 96 -7.29 19.08 -12.96
C GLU A 96 -6.33 18.67 -14.09
N GLN A 97 -6.82 18.79 -15.33
CA GLN A 97 -6.07 18.51 -16.55
C GLN A 97 -4.67 19.16 -16.55
N GLY A 98 -3.64 18.33 -16.75
CA GLY A 98 -2.23 18.72 -16.76
C GLY A 98 -1.63 19.05 -15.38
N GLY A 99 -2.40 18.89 -14.29
CA GLY A 99 -1.93 19.19 -12.94
C GLY A 99 -0.88 18.20 -12.44
N THR A 100 -0.01 18.67 -11.55
CA THR A 100 0.99 17.84 -10.87
C THR A 100 0.82 17.93 -9.36
N LEU A 101 0.69 16.77 -8.71
CA LEU A 101 0.75 16.63 -7.27
C LEU A 101 2.11 16.03 -6.90
N GLN A 102 2.90 16.71 -6.06
CA GLN A 102 4.21 16.20 -5.67
C GLN A 102 4.55 16.33 -4.19
N ASN A 103 5.42 15.45 -3.72
CA ASN A 103 5.97 15.46 -2.35
C ASN A 103 4.85 15.48 -1.29
N VAL A 104 3.88 14.58 -1.41
CA VAL A 104 2.73 14.49 -0.52
C VAL A 104 2.75 13.15 0.19
N ARG A 105 2.60 13.17 1.51
CA ARG A 105 2.20 11.97 2.27
C ARG A 105 0.73 12.14 2.66
N MET A 106 -0.04 11.07 2.61
CA MET A 106 -1.45 11.10 2.97
C MET A 106 -1.90 9.87 3.77
N SER A 107 -2.93 10.02 4.58
CA SER A 107 -3.55 8.92 5.35
C SER A 107 -5.00 9.25 5.71
N GLY A 108 -5.87 8.23 5.75
CA GLY A 108 -7.26 8.39 6.20
C GLY A 108 -8.06 9.35 5.31
N GLY A 109 -7.72 9.42 4.03
CA GLY A 109 -8.35 10.34 3.09
C GLY A 109 -9.45 9.62 2.33
N GLY A 110 -10.70 9.91 2.72
CA GLY A 110 -11.97 9.56 2.06
C GLY A 110 -11.84 8.77 0.77
N ASP A 111 -12.02 9.46 -0.37
CA ASP A 111 -11.93 8.88 -1.72
C ASP A 111 -10.58 9.20 -2.41
N GLY A 112 -9.50 9.29 -1.62
CA GLY A 112 -8.14 9.44 -2.15
C GLY A 112 -7.90 10.70 -3.01
N ILE A 113 -7.44 10.49 -4.24
CA ILE A 113 -7.06 11.54 -5.21
C ILE A 113 -7.92 11.39 -6.48
N HIS A 114 -8.68 12.41 -6.85
CA HIS A 114 -9.46 12.41 -8.10
C HIS A 114 -8.72 13.13 -9.21
N LEU A 115 -8.72 12.52 -10.39
CA LEU A 115 -8.01 13.02 -11.58
C LEU A 115 -9.04 13.38 -12.66
N LEU A 116 -9.20 14.67 -12.93
CA LEU A 116 -10.12 15.20 -13.93
C LEU A 116 -9.53 15.21 -15.35
N GLY A 117 -8.32 14.70 -15.53
CA GLY A 117 -7.62 14.76 -16.81
C GLY A 117 -6.23 14.15 -16.75
N ASP A 118 -5.38 14.49 -17.72
CA ASP A 118 -3.96 14.13 -17.66
C ASP A 118 -3.36 14.65 -16.35
N ALA A 119 -2.53 13.88 -15.67
CA ALA A 119 -1.96 14.31 -14.40
C ALA A 119 -0.64 13.60 -14.10
N THR A 120 0.17 14.24 -13.26
CA THR A 120 1.41 13.67 -12.73
C THR A 120 1.33 13.58 -11.21
N LEU A 121 1.55 12.38 -10.67
CA LEU A 121 1.76 12.13 -9.25
C LEU A 121 3.23 11.80 -9.04
N LYS A 122 3.96 12.63 -8.30
CA LYS A 122 5.41 12.48 -8.12
C LYS A 122 5.80 12.48 -6.65
N ASN A 123 6.39 11.40 -6.15
CA ASN A 123 6.72 11.28 -4.72
C ASN A 123 5.47 11.50 -3.84
N VAL A 124 4.38 10.81 -4.21
CA VAL A 124 3.10 10.83 -3.50
C VAL A 124 2.90 9.48 -2.80
N HIS A 125 2.66 9.52 -1.49
CA HIS A 125 2.57 8.32 -0.66
C HIS A 125 1.26 8.30 0.13
N ASN A 126 0.33 7.42 -0.25
CA ASN A 126 -0.82 7.10 0.59
C ASN A 126 -0.44 5.98 1.56
N LEU A 127 -0.34 6.33 2.85
CA LEU A 127 0.12 5.46 3.93
C LEU A 127 -0.98 4.52 4.42
N ASN A 128 -2.25 4.88 4.22
CA ASN A 128 -3.41 4.09 4.58
C ASN A 128 -4.56 4.45 3.66
N VAL A 129 -4.71 3.66 2.60
CA VAL A 129 -5.79 3.81 1.61
C VAL A 129 -7.14 3.58 2.29
N SER A 130 -8.10 4.44 1.99
CA SER A 130 -9.47 4.37 2.51
C SER A 130 -10.39 3.66 1.51
N GLU A 131 -11.36 4.36 0.90
CA GLU A 131 -12.22 3.79 -0.15
C GLU A 131 -11.39 3.51 -1.40
N ASP A 132 -10.86 4.56 -2.02
CA ASP A 132 -9.92 4.44 -3.13
C ASP A 132 -8.59 5.17 -2.85
N ALA A 133 -7.53 4.68 -3.48
CA ALA A 133 -6.23 5.34 -3.46
C ALA A 133 -6.21 6.54 -4.42
N MET A 134 -6.80 6.34 -5.59
CA MET A 134 -6.93 7.32 -6.66
C MET A 134 -8.08 6.93 -7.60
N THR A 135 -8.79 7.92 -8.09
CA THR A 135 -9.93 7.75 -9.01
C THR A 135 -9.66 8.55 -10.28
N ILE A 136 -9.68 7.85 -11.41
CA ILE A 136 -9.71 8.51 -12.73
C ILE A 136 -11.19 8.72 -13.06
N ASP A 137 -11.64 9.97 -12.99
CA ASP A 137 -13.07 10.24 -13.01
C ASP A 137 -13.73 9.71 -14.27
N GLY A 138 -14.75 8.86 -14.09
CA GLY A 138 -15.75 8.54 -15.11
C GLY A 138 -16.86 9.59 -15.18
N PRO A 139 -17.82 9.50 -16.12
CA PRO A 139 -18.87 10.51 -16.32
C PRO A 139 -19.69 10.89 -15.07
N GLY A 140 -19.79 9.98 -14.08
CA GLY A 140 -20.44 10.23 -12.78
C GLY A 140 -19.64 11.20 -11.91
N ASN A 141 -18.46 10.76 -11.45
CA ASN A 141 -17.57 11.53 -10.56
C ASN A 141 -17.12 12.84 -11.20
N ARG A 142 -16.84 12.82 -12.51
CA ARG A 142 -16.47 14.00 -13.31
C ARG A 142 -17.35 15.22 -13.04
N LYS A 143 -18.68 15.04 -13.01
CA LYS A 143 -19.61 16.15 -12.80
C LYS A 143 -19.53 16.69 -11.38
N HIS A 144 -19.34 15.82 -10.39
CA HIS A 144 -19.19 16.20 -9.00
C HIS A 144 -17.90 16.98 -8.80
N ASP A 145 -16.78 16.42 -9.27
CA ASP A 145 -15.46 16.99 -9.01
C ASP A 145 -15.19 18.24 -9.85
N SER A 146 -15.79 18.33 -11.04
CA SER A 146 -15.83 19.57 -11.82
C SER A 146 -16.51 20.72 -11.06
N ARG A 147 -17.52 20.45 -10.21
CA ARG A 147 -18.14 21.49 -9.37
C ARG A 147 -17.23 21.89 -8.21
N ILE A 148 -16.51 20.93 -7.63
CA ILE A 148 -15.51 21.19 -6.57
C ILE A 148 -14.38 22.07 -7.12
N ALA A 149 -13.87 21.72 -8.30
CA ALA A 149 -12.74 22.42 -8.92
C ALA A 149 -13.14 23.75 -9.59
N GLY A 150 -14.44 23.96 -9.86
CA GLY A 150 -14.94 25.14 -10.56
C GLY A 150 -14.69 25.12 -12.08
N THR A 151 -14.29 23.97 -12.64
CA THR A 151 -14.02 23.79 -14.08
C THR A 151 -15.16 23.05 -14.76
N PRO A 152 -15.56 23.43 -15.99
CA PRO A 152 -16.56 22.67 -16.75
C PRO A 152 -16.10 21.23 -17.05
N ALA A 153 -16.96 20.25 -16.79
CA ALA A 153 -16.71 18.85 -17.16
C ALA A 153 -16.58 18.62 -18.69
N SER A 154 -17.10 19.57 -19.49
CA SER A 154 -17.03 19.54 -20.94
C SER A 154 -15.60 19.79 -21.43
N GLY A 155 -15.07 18.88 -22.25
CA GLY A 155 -13.73 19.03 -22.84
C GLY A 155 -12.60 18.36 -22.07
N LEU A 156 -12.90 17.70 -20.95
CA LEU A 156 -11.95 16.80 -20.28
C LEU A 156 -11.75 15.53 -21.11
N PRO A 157 -10.52 14.99 -21.18
CA PRO A 157 -10.21 13.86 -22.05
C PRO A 157 -10.97 12.60 -21.60
N ALA A 158 -11.45 11.82 -22.56
CA ALA A 158 -12.13 10.55 -22.28
C ALA A 158 -11.15 9.47 -21.75
N ARG A 159 -9.86 9.61 -22.05
CA ARG A 159 -8.79 8.69 -21.67
C ARG A 159 -7.56 9.49 -21.25
N PRO A 160 -7.52 9.96 -20.00
CA PRO A 160 -6.39 10.75 -19.53
C PRO A 160 -5.12 9.89 -19.46
N LYS A 161 -3.97 10.54 -19.68
CA LYS A 161 -2.64 9.98 -19.45
C LYS A 161 -2.22 10.34 -18.02
N ILE A 162 -2.02 9.32 -17.19
CA ILE A 162 -1.56 9.50 -15.81
C ILE A 162 -0.12 9.02 -15.68
N GLU A 163 0.74 9.87 -15.12
CA GLU A 163 2.13 9.55 -14.81
C GLU A 163 2.30 9.42 -13.29
N ILE A 164 2.73 8.24 -12.83
CA ILE A 164 2.97 7.96 -11.41
C ILE A 164 4.46 7.69 -11.25
N LEU A 165 5.15 8.53 -10.50
CA LEU A 165 6.60 8.53 -10.33
C LEU A 165 6.94 8.49 -8.85
N ASP A 166 7.81 7.56 -8.45
CA ASP A 166 8.33 7.44 -7.06
C ASP A 166 7.23 7.45 -5.98
N SER A 167 6.05 6.92 -6.29
CA SER A 167 4.85 7.01 -5.45
C SER A 167 4.45 5.64 -4.92
N SER A 168 3.75 5.60 -3.78
CA SER A 168 3.31 4.34 -3.16
C SER A 168 1.92 4.44 -2.55
N PHE A 169 1.17 3.35 -2.58
CA PHE A 169 -0.16 3.23 -1.98
C PHE A 169 -0.19 1.97 -1.13
N ALA A 170 -0.40 2.14 0.18
CA ALA A 170 -0.22 1.07 1.16
C ALA A 170 -1.48 0.83 1.99
N ASN A 171 -1.57 -0.38 2.56
CA ASN A 171 -2.59 -0.80 3.53
C ASN A 171 -4.04 -0.67 3.01
N ALA A 172 -4.27 -0.95 1.73
CA ALA A 172 -5.63 -1.04 1.18
C ALA A 172 -6.40 -2.20 1.83
N SER A 173 -7.68 -1.94 2.16
CA SER A 173 -8.58 -2.88 2.83
C SER A 173 -9.72 -3.32 1.94
#